data_AF-A0A3B0XI55-F1
#
_entry.id   AF-A0A3B0XI55-F1
#
_cell.length_a   1.000
_cell.length_b   1.000
_cell.length_c   1.000
_cell.angle_alpha   90.00
_cell.angle_beta   90.00
_cell.angle_gamma   90.00
#
_symmetry.space_group_name_H-M   'P 1'
#
loop_
_entity.id
_entity.type
_entity.pdbx_description
1 polymer ?
#
loop_
_entity_poly.entity_id
_entity_poly.type
_entity_poly.pdbx_seq_one_letter_code
_entity_poly.pdbx_strand_id
1 'polypeptide(L)'
;MQLDNIIIALKLRSPWEAMDLGVMVMRRMWRVIFMPWLILISIILSFILFTGYHGYWLFASVFMWLIKPVYESMILHILSRAVFGEYLTTGEVFSMFGKWLKTGLKTSFTFWRFSPSRAFNMSVHLLEGLTGHERKQRLNTLHRVTGWHASGLTIIGVHFEMIFSLALYALLFFIMPNLFQGFLTYSVDQETNKMMWMFAGSIVYAIALFILEPFYVASGFMLYLNRRIQLEGWDIELDFKKLAQRLNNASDLHSQKNINLSELVKDES
;
A
#
# COMPACT_ATOMS: atom_id res chain seq x y z
N MET A 1 -18.88 -7.03 0.13
CA MET A 1 -17.63 -7.45 0.83
C MET A 1 -17.97 -8.70 1.60
N GLN A 2 -17.36 -9.85 1.27
CA GLN A 2 -17.49 -11.06 2.08
C GLN A 2 -16.54 -10.91 3.27
N LEU A 3 -17.08 -10.52 4.43
CA LEU A 3 -16.30 -10.30 5.66
C LEU A 3 -15.69 -11.61 6.21
N ASP A 4 -16.18 -12.76 5.74
CA ASP A 4 -15.83 -14.08 6.24
C ASP A 4 -14.41 -14.54 5.81
N ASN A 5 -13.83 -13.91 4.78
CA ASN A 5 -12.51 -14.26 4.22
C ASN A 5 -11.39 -13.24 4.56
N ILE A 6 -11.62 -12.34 5.52
CA ILE A 6 -10.61 -11.35 5.91
C ILE A 6 -9.45 -12.04 6.62
N ILE A 7 -8.24 -11.93 6.06
CA ILE A 7 -7.01 -12.54 6.60
C ILE A 7 -6.54 -11.84 7.89
N ILE A 8 -7.03 -10.63 8.13
CA ILE A 8 -6.69 -9.78 9.26
C ILE A 8 -7.75 -9.90 10.35
N ALA A 9 -7.33 -10.19 11.58
CA ALA A 9 -8.24 -10.12 12.72
C ALA A 9 -8.85 -8.71 12.82
N LEU A 10 -10.17 -8.62 12.64
CA LEU A 10 -10.94 -7.40 12.85
C LEU A 10 -10.96 -7.10 14.35
N LYS A 11 -10.05 -6.22 14.75
CA LYS A 11 -9.87 -5.72 16.12
C LYS A 11 -9.58 -4.23 16.03
N LEU A 12 -10.17 -3.44 16.93
CA LEU A 12 -9.82 -2.04 17.10
C LEU A 12 -8.34 -1.92 17.45
N ARG A 13 -7.59 -1.22 16.61
CA ARG A 13 -6.17 -0.93 16.79
C ARG A 13 -5.95 0.57 16.97
N SER A 14 -4.91 0.93 17.70
CA SER A 14 -4.39 2.30 17.64
C SER A 14 -3.91 2.60 16.21
N PRO A 15 -3.84 3.89 15.81
CA PRO A 15 -3.34 4.25 14.49
C PRO A 15 -1.93 3.73 14.18
N TRP A 16 -1.03 3.68 15.18
CA TRP A 16 0.33 3.16 15.02
C TRP A 16 0.36 1.65 14.84
N GLU A 17 -0.42 0.91 15.64
CA GLU A 17 -0.57 -0.54 15.48
C GLU A 17 -1.17 -0.91 14.12
N ALA A 18 -2.07 -0.07 13.58
CA ALA A 18 -2.61 -0.28 12.25
C ALA A 18 -1.54 -0.10 11.16
N MET A 19 -0.63 0.86 11.30
CA MET A 19 0.48 1.01 10.36
C MET A 19 1.46 -0.16 10.43
N ASP A 20 1.83 -0.59 11.63
CA ASP A 20 2.74 -1.74 11.83
C ASP A 20 2.13 -3.04 11.25
N LEU A 21 0.82 -3.22 11.40
CA LEU A 21 0.10 -4.28 10.71
C LEU A 21 0.26 -4.19 9.18
N GLY A 22 0.32 -2.99 8.62
CA GLY A 22 0.61 -2.78 7.19
C GLY A 22 1.96 -3.35 6.76
N VAL A 23 3.00 -3.18 7.59
CA VAL A 23 4.31 -3.79 7.37
C VAL A 23 4.21 -5.32 7.40
N MET A 24 3.50 -5.89 8.38
CA MET A 24 3.30 -7.34 8.47
C MET A 24 2.54 -7.91 7.27
N VAL A 25 1.46 -7.24 6.86
CA VAL A 25 0.65 -7.58 5.68
C VAL A 25 1.53 -7.55 4.44
N MET A 26 2.34 -6.51 4.27
CA MET A 26 3.26 -6.39 3.13
C MET A 26 4.30 -7.53 3.11
N ARG A 27 4.89 -7.87 4.25
CA ARG A 27 5.84 -9.01 4.37
C ARG A 27 5.21 -10.33 3.95
N ARG A 28 3.97 -10.59 4.37
CA ARG A 28 3.24 -11.81 4.01
C ARG A 28 2.86 -11.84 2.53
N MET A 29 2.50 -10.68 1.97
CA MET A 29 1.95 -10.55 0.63
C MET A 29 2.99 -10.14 -0.43
N TRP A 30 4.26 -10.04 -0.05
CA TRP A 30 5.37 -9.67 -0.94
C TRP A 30 5.39 -10.47 -2.22
N ARG A 31 5.18 -11.80 -2.14
CA ARG A 31 5.18 -12.70 -3.30
C ARG A 31 4.10 -12.35 -4.34
N VAL A 32 2.95 -11.85 -3.91
CA VAL A 32 1.83 -11.48 -4.79
C VAL A 32 2.15 -10.18 -5.52
N ILE A 33 2.83 -9.25 -4.86
CA ILE A 33 3.12 -7.91 -5.37
C ILE A 33 4.40 -7.89 -6.19
N PHE A 34 5.37 -8.77 -5.89
CA PHE A 34 6.73 -8.74 -6.45
C PHE A 34 6.74 -8.68 -7.98
N MET A 35 6.09 -9.62 -8.68
CA MET A 35 6.14 -9.65 -10.15
C MET A 35 5.43 -8.45 -10.81
N PRO A 36 4.16 -8.13 -10.47
CA PRO A 36 3.51 -6.92 -10.99
C PRO A 36 4.31 -5.63 -10.72
N TRP A 37 4.87 -5.53 -9.50
CA TRP A 37 5.65 -4.37 -9.08
C TRP A 37 6.97 -4.24 -9.82
N LEU A 38 7.69 -5.35 -9.98
CA LEU A 38 8.94 -5.41 -10.73
C LEU A 38 8.73 -5.03 -12.20
N ILE A 39 7.66 -5.49 -12.83
CA ILE A 39 7.34 -5.15 -14.22
C ILE A 39 7.07 -3.64 -14.33
N LEU A 40 6.21 -3.08 -13.49
CA LEU A 40 5.86 -1.66 -13.56
C LEU A 40 7.09 -0.77 -13.34
N ILE A 41 7.88 -1.04 -12.31
CA ILE A 41 9.06 -0.22 -12.01
C ILE A 41 10.12 -0.35 -13.10
N SER A 42 10.29 -1.53 -13.70
CA SER A 42 11.25 -1.76 -14.77
C SER A 42 10.87 -1.03 -16.05
N ILE A 43 9.58 -1.02 -16.42
CA ILE A 43 9.07 -0.26 -17.57
C ILE A 43 9.34 1.23 -17.37
N ILE A 44 9.03 1.75 -16.20
CA ILE A 44 9.19 3.18 -15.92
C ILE A 44 10.67 3.57 -15.81
N LEU A 45 11.49 2.75 -15.16
CA LEU A 45 12.94 2.96 -15.13
C LEU A 45 13.53 2.95 -16.54
N SER A 46 13.13 2.00 -17.40
CA SER A 46 13.59 1.93 -18.79
C SER A 46 13.22 3.20 -19.56
N PHE A 47 12.00 3.70 -19.37
CA PHE A 47 11.56 4.96 -19.97
C PHE A 47 12.36 6.18 -19.48
N ILE A 48 12.66 6.25 -18.18
CA ILE A 48 13.47 7.31 -17.58
C ILE A 48 14.91 7.27 -18.11
N LEU A 49 15.52 6.09 -18.19
CA LEU A 49 16.88 5.93 -18.72
C LEU A 49 16.93 6.28 -20.21
N PHE A 50 15.95 5.84 -21.00
CA PHE A 50 15.83 6.16 -22.41
C PHE A 50 15.69 7.66 -22.66
N THR A 51 14.76 8.33 -21.96
CA THR A 51 14.55 9.78 -22.09
C THR A 51 15.76 10.58 -21.60
N GLY A 52 16.41 10.14 -20.52
CA GLY A 52 17.65 10.73 -20.01
C GLY A 52 18.81 10.60 -21.01
N TYR A 53 18.94 9.45 -21.68
CA TYR A 53 19.94 9.21 -22.72
C TYR A 53 19.79 10.18 -23.90
N HIS A 54 18.55 10.49 -24.30
CA HIS A 54 18.24 11.46 -25.35
C HIS A 54 18.38 12.93 -24.93
N GLY A 55 18.90 13.22 -23.74
CA GLY A 55 19.15 14.59 -23.27
C GLY A 55 17.95 15.26 -22.59
N TYR A 56 16.80 14.60 -22.51
CA TYR A 56 15.59 15.13 -21.86
C TYR A 56 15.58 14.87 -20.35
N TRP A 57 16.69 15.14 -19.67
CA TRP A 57 16.87 14.79 -18.25
C TRP A 57 15.87 15.49 -17.32
N LEU A 58 15.55 16.77 -17.57
CA LEU A 58 14.55 17.51 -16.80
C LEU A 58 13.19 16.82 -16.88
N PHE A 59 12.81 16.39 -18.09
CA PHE A 59 11.57 15.66 -18.30
C PHE A 59 11.59 14.31 -17.59
N ALA A 60 12.69 13.57 -17.67
CA ALA A 60 12.86 12.28 -17.00
C ALA A 60 12.69 12.41 -15.47
N SER A 61 13.33 13.42 -14.85
CA SER A 61 13.21 13.71 -13.41
C SER A 61 11.81 14.12 -13.00
N VAL A 62 11.17 15.01 -13.77
CA VAL A 62 9.78 15.43 -13.52
C VAL A 62 8.83 14.25 -13.66
N PHE A 63 9.03 13.41 -14.68
CA PHE A 63 8.23 12.21 -14.92
C PHE A 63 8.36 11.19 -13.80
N MET A 64 9.58 10.89 -13.37
CA MET A 64 9.88 10.00 -12.25
C MET A 64 9.15 10.41 -10.98
N TRP A 65 9.09 11.72 -10.72
CA TRP A 65 8.36 12.24 -9.58
C TRP A 65 6.83 12.26 -9.79
N LEU A 66 6.38 12.59 -11.00
CA LEU A 66 4.97 12.68 -11.34
C LEU A 66 4.27 11.32 -11.24
N ILE A 67 4.95 10.24 -11.64
CA ILE A 67 4.35 8.91 -11.73
C ILE A 67 4.18 8.20 -10.38
N LYS A 68 4.74 8.74 -9.27
CA LYS A 68 4.65 8.13 -7.93
C LYS A 68 3.24 7.67 -7.53
N PRO A 69 2.17 8.47 -7.68
CA PRO A 69 0.82 8.04 -7.28
C PRO A 69 0.26 6.86 -8.11
N VAL A 70 0.83 6.56 -9.27
CA VAL A 70 0.48 5.36 -10.05
C VAL A 70 1.01 4.10 -9.37
N TYR A 71 2.23 4.14 -8.82
CA TYR A 71 2.77 3.06 -8.00
C TYR A 71 1.87 2.75 -6.82
N GLU A 72 1.51 3.80 -6.07
CA GLU A 72 0.63 3.70 -4.91
C GLU A 72 -0.70 3.06 -5.28
N SER A 73 -1.30 3.49 -6.40
CA SER A 73 -2.59 2.99 -6.83
C SER A 73 -2.54 1.52 -7.25
N MET A 74 -1.49 1.05 -7.92
CA MET A 74 -1.36 -0.36 -8.32
C MET A 74 -1.16 -1.26 -7.09
N ILE A 75 -0.23 -0.90 -6.19
CA ILE A 75 0.05 -1.68 -4.98
C ILE A 75 -1.19 -1.77 -4.11
N LEU A 76 -1.89 -0.63 -3.93
CA LEU A 76 -3.15 -0.58 -3.20
C LEU A 76 -4.22 -1.47 -3.85
N HIS A 77 -4.32 -1.48 -5.19
CA HIS A 77 -5.28 -2.33 -5.89
C HIS A 77 -5.09 -3.80 -5.53
N ILE A 78 -3.84 -4.29 -5.55
CA ILE A 78 -3.49 -5.66 -5.19
C ILE A 78 -3.81 -5.94 -3.72
N LEU A 79 -3.32 -5.09 -2.81
CA LEU A 79 -3.52 -5.25 -1.36
C LEU A 79 -5.00 -5.24 -0.97
N SER A 80 -5.79 -4.36 -1.61
CA SER A 80 -7.22 -4.20 -1.30
C SER A 80 -8.06 -5.44 -1.57
N ARG A 81 -7.57 -6.36 -2.42
CA ARG A 81 -8.23 -7.64 -2.72
C ARG A 81 -7.62 -8.77 -1.94
N ALA A 82 -6.30 -8.79 -1.90
CA ALA A 82 -5.60 -9.92 -1.31
C ALA A 82 -5.72 -9.93 0.24
N VAL A 83 -6.08 -8.82 0.90
CA VAL A 83 -6.51 -8.81 2.32
C VAL A 83 -7.83 -9.57 2.56
N PHE A 84 -8.69 -9.67 1.55
CA PHE A 84 -9.95 -10.43 1.57
C PHE A 84 -9.82 -11.84 0.96
N GLY A 85 -8.59 -12.34 0.79
CA GLY A 85 -8.35 -13.68 0.25
C GLY A 85 -8.35 -13.79 -1.27
N GLU A 86 -8.56 -12.68 -2.00
CA GLU A 86 -8.49 -12.65 -3.46
C GLU A 86 -7.06 -12.36 -3.94
N TYR A 87 -6.30 -13.41 -4.26
CA TYR A 87 -4.94 -13.28 -4.78
C TYR A 87 -4.93 -13.14 -6.30
N LEU A 88 -4.61 -11.95 -6.79
CA LEU A 88 -4.51 -11.70 -8.22
C LEU A 88 -3.21 -12.23 -8.80
N THR A 89 -3.30 -12.87 -9.96
CA THR A 89 -2.17 -13.17 -10.82
C THR A 89 -1.67 -11.90 -11.52
N THR A 90 -0.43 -11.90 -12.00
CA THR A 90 0.15 -10.75 -12.71
C THR A 90 -0.68 -10.32 -13.93
N GLY A 91 -1.21 -11.28 -14.69
CA GLY A 91 -2.08 -11.00 -15.83
C GLY A 91 -3.38 -10.28 -15.44
N GLU A 92 -3.99 -10.66 -14.32
CA GLU A 92 -5.21 -10.04 -13.80
C GLU A 92 -4.98 -8.62 -13.27
N VAL A 93 -3.81 -8.36 -12.65
CA VAL A 93 -3.44 -7.01 -12.22
C VAL A 93 -3.35 -6.05 -13.41
N PHE A 94 -2.72 -6.51 -14.50
CA PHE A 94 -2.56 -5.70 -15.71
C PHE A 94 -3.81 -5.68 -16.59
N SER A 95 -4.69 -6.68 -16.55
CA SER A 95 -5.99 -6.57 -17.24
C SER A 95 -6.88 -5.47 -16.63
N MET A 96 -6.71 -5.21 -15.33
CA MET A 96 -7.43 -4.17 -14.60
C MET A 96 -6.70 -2.82 -14.55
N PHE A 97 -5.72 -2.61 -15.44
CA PHE A 97 -4.92 -1.38 -15.49
C PHE A 97 -5.75 -0.11 -15.57
N GLY A 98 -6.86 -0.11 -16.31
CA GLY A 98 -7.71 1.06 -16.47
C GLY A 98 -8.20 1.66 -15.15
N LYS A 99 -8.47 0.83 -14.12
CA LYS A 99 -9.00 1.31 -12.84
C LYS A 99 -7.91 1.95 -11.97
N TRP A 100 -6.79 1.26 -11.77
CA TRP A 100 -5.70 1.78 -10.93
C TRP A 100 -4.90 2.87 -11.65
N LEU A 101 -4.63 2.74 -12.95
CA LEU A 101 -3.91 3.75 -13.71
C LEU A 101 -4.68 5.08 -13.78
N LYS A 102 -5.98 5.05 -14.06
CA LYS A 102 -6.82 6.27 -14.10
C LYS A 102 -6.82 7.00 -12.76
N THR A 103 -6.91 6.26 -11.66
CA THR A 103 -6.92 6.84 -10.31
C THR A 103 -5.55 7.42 -9.95
N GLY A 104 -4.48 6.67 -10.24
CA GLY A 104 -3.10 7.13 -10.05
C GLY A 104 -2.78 8.38 -10.86
N LEU A 105 -3.11 8.39 -12.16
CA LEU A 105 -2.87 9.55 -13.04
C LEU A 105 -3.68 10.77 -12.61
N LYS A 106 -4.97 10.62 -12.28
CA LYS A 106 -5.77 11.73 -11.74
C LYS A 106 -5.13 12.33 -10.50
N THR A 107 -4.61 11.49 -9.60
CA THR A 107 -3.94 11.95 -8.38
C THR A 107 -2.59 12.62 -8.70
N SER A 108 -1.88 12.13 -9.71
CA SER A 108 -0.60 12.66 -10.19
C SER A 108 -0.73 14.09 -10.73
N PHE A 109 -1.78 14.36 -11.52
CA PHE A 109 -2.02 15.66 -12.15
C PHE A 109 -2.85 16.65 -11.31
N THR A 110 -3.34 16.24 -10.14
CA THR A 110 -4.13 17.11 -9.25
C THR A 110 -3.27 17.57 -8.07
N PHE A 111 -3.68 18.65 -7.38
CA PHE A 111 -3.06 19.10 -6.12
C PHE A 111 -3.04 18.05 -4.99
N TRP A 112 -3.74 16.92 -5.14
CA TRP A 112 -3.82 15.84 -4.14
C TRP A 112 -2.47 15.23 -3.79
N ARG A 113 -1.50 15.24 -4.71
CA ARG A 113 -0.18 14.68 -4.48
C ARG A 113 0.64 15.39 -3.40
N PHE A 114 0.36 16.66 -3.11
CA PHE A 114 1.03 17.45 -2.08
C PHE A 114 0.46 17.20 -0.68
N SER A 115 -0.59 16.38 -0.56
CA SER A 115 -1.16 16.03 0.73
C SER A 115 -0.17 15.15 1.51
N PRO A 116 0.18 15.50 2.76
CA PRO A 116 1.06 14.67 3.58
C PRO A 116 0.39 13.35 4.00
N SER A 117 -0.92 13.18 3.77
CA SER A 117 -1.65 11.94 4.07
C SER A 117 -1.99 11.16 2.80
N ARG A 118 -1.14 11.20 1.77
CA ARG A 118 -1.44 10.71 0.42
C ARG A 118 -1.74 9.22 0.36
N ALA A 119 -0.91 8.34 0.95
CA ALA A 119 -1.18 6.90 0.96
C ALA A 119 -2.53 6.54 1.58
N PHE A 120 -2.91 7.23 2.66
CA PHE A 120 -4.22 7.08 3.28
C PHE A 120 -5.35 7.55 2.35
N ASN A 121 -5.20 8.75 1.77
CA ASN A 121 -6.21 9.32 0.87
C ASN A 121 -6.40 8.48 -0.38
N MET A 122 -5.34 7.85 -0.91
CA MET A 122 -5.37 6.98 -2.08
C MET A 122 -6.36 5.82 -1.89
N SER A 123 -6.49 5.32 -0.66
CA SER A 123 -7.47 4.27 -0.33
C SER A 123 -8.91 4.73 -0.56
N VAL A 124 -9.25 5.96 -0.16
CA VAL A 124 -10.57 6.55 -0.42
C VAL A 124 -10.80 6.75 -1.91
N HIS A 125 -9.78 7.26 -2.62
CA HIS A 125 -9.86 7.51 -4.06
C HIS A 125 -10.12 6.26 -4.89
N LEU A 126 -9.38 5.19 -4.61
CA LEU A 126 -9.42 3.98 -5.42
C LEU A 126 -10.57 3.05 -5.03
N LEU A 127 -10.88 2.95 -3.73
CA LEU A 127 -11.82 1.96 -3.22
C LEU A 127 -13.24 2.50 -3.08
N GLU A 128 -13.41 3.76 -2.69
CA GLU A 128 -14.74 4.35 -2.49
C GLU A 128 -15.25 5.07 -3.74
N GLY A 129 -14.36 5.45 -4.67
CA GLY A 129 -14.75 6.06 -5.96
C GLY A 129 -15.41 7.44 -5.83
N LEU A 130 -15.41 8.04 -4.64
CA LEU A 130 -16.05 9.32 -4.35
C LEU A 130 -15.36 10.50 -5.05
N THR A 131 -16.14 11.50 -5.44
CA THR A 131 -15.63 12.72 -6.08
C THR A 131 -16.21 13.99 -5.42
N GLY A 132 -15.59 15.15 -5.69
CA GLY A 132 -16.11 16.44 -5.28
C GLY A 132 -16.36 16.59 -3.77
N HIS A 133 -17.58 17.02 -3.41
CA HIS A 133 -17.98 17.36 -2.05
C HIS A 133 -18.07 16.12 -1.14
N GLU A 134 -18.67 15.03 -1.63
CA GLU A 134 -18.83 13.78 -0.88
C GLU A 134 -17.49 13.22 -0.43
N ARG A 135 -16.50 13.24 -1.33
CA ARG A 135 -15.12 12.85 -1.02
C ARG A 135 -14.54 13.71 0.10
N LYS A 136 -14.69 15.03 0.03
CA LYS A 136 -14.14 15.96 1.03
C LYS A 136 -14.75 15.69 2.40
N GLN A 137 -16.07 15.52 2.46
CA GLN A 137 -16.78 15.20 3.70
C GLN A 137 -16.32 13.87 4.28
N ARG A 138 -16.20 12.84 3.43
CA ARG A 138 -15.71 11.52 3.85
C ARG A 138 -14.29 11.58 4.39
N LEU A 139 -13.38 12.28 3.71
CA LEU A 139 -12.01 12.47 4.17
C LEU A 139 -11.96 13.23 5.50
N ASN A 140 -12.78 14.27 5.70
CA ASN A 140 -12.84 14.99 6.97
C ASN A 140 -13.25 14.07 8.13
N THR A 141 -14.26 13.21 7.92
CA THR A 141 -14.71 12.23 8.93
C THR A 141 -13.63 11.20 9.26
N LEU A 142 -12.93 10.72 8.23
CA LEU A 142 -11.85 9.76 8.36
C LEU A 142 -10.65 10.36 9.12
N HIS A 143 -10.19 11.56 8.71
CA HIS A 143 -9.01 12.23 9.26
C HIS A 143 -9.16 12.75 10.68
N ARG A 144 -10.39 12.89 11.20
CA ARG A 144 -10.62 13.43 12.56
C ARG A 144 -9.84 12.71 13.66
N VAL A 145 -9.53 11.43 13.48
CA VAL A 145 -8.74 10.62 14.44
C VAL A 145 -7.37 10.24 13.87
N THR A 146 -7.28 9.95 12.57
CA THR A 146 -6.06 9.42 11.95
C THR A 146 -5.21 10.46 11.21
N GLY A 147 -5.62 11.73 11.13
CA GLY A 147 -4.98 12.71 10.24
C GLY A 147 -3.51 13.00 10.55
N TRP A 148 -3.18 13.22 11.83
CA TRP A 148 -1.78 13.40 12.26
C TRP A 148 -0.93 12.17 11.96
N HIS A 149 -1.47 10.99 12.27
CA HIS A 149 -0.82 9.70 12.01
C HIS A 149 -0.57 9.49 10.51
N ALA A 150 -1.57 9.72 9.66
CA ALA A 150 -1.46 9.59 8.22
C ALA A 150 -0.42 10.55 7.63
N SER A 151 -0.28 11.75 8.21
CA SER A 151 0.77 12.72 7.83
C SER A 151 2.15 12.27 8.31
N GLY A 152 2.25 11.78 9.55
CA GLY A 152 3.46 11.21 10.12
C GLY A 152 4.02 10.05 9.28
N LEU A 153 3.16 9.20 8.72
CA LEU A 153 3.58 8.11 7.83
C LEU A 153 4.36 8.61 6.60
N THR A 154 3.94 9.71 5.97
CA THR A 154 4.67 10.28 4.83
C THR A 154 5.97 10.94 5.25
N ILE A 155 5.98 11.62 6.41
CA ILE A 155 7.22 12.19 6.96
C ILE A 155 8.23 11.07 7.20
N ILE A 156 7.82 10.01 7.90
CA ILE A 156 8.64 8.82 8.15
C ILE A 156 9.10 8.20 6.82
N GLY A 157 8.18 7.98 5.86
CA GLY A 157 8.48 7.42 4.56
C GLY A 157 9.53 8.20 3.77
N VAL A 158 9.43 9.54 3.74
CA VAL A 158 10.41 10.41 3.08
C VAL A 158 11.79 10.32 3.74
N HIS A 159 11.86 10.26 5.07
CA HIS A 159 13.14 10.09 5.78
C HIS A 159 13.76 8.71 5.52
N PHE A 160 12.95 7.65 5.51
CA PHE A 160 13.43 6.32 5.13
C PHE A 160 13.94 6.29 3.69
N GLU A 161 13.22 6.90 2.75
CA GLU A 161 13.64 7.02 1.34
C GLU A 161 14.98 7.77 1.22
N MET A 162 15.14 8.87 1.96
CA MET A 162 16.37 9.67 1.99
C MET A 162 17.54 8.88 2.58
N ILE A 163 17.37 8.32 3.79
CA ILE A 163 18.43 7.55 4.48
C ILE A 163 18.83 6.33 3.66
N PHE A 164 17.86 5.61 3.11
CA PHE A 164 18.12 4.42 2.30
C PHE A 164 18.85 4.77 1.00
N SER A 165 18.45 5.86 0.33
CA SER A 165 19.15 6.35 -0.86
C SER A 165 20.58 6.78 -0.53
N LEU A 166 20.79 7.51 0.57
CA LEU A 166 22.13 7.88 1.04
C LEU A 166 23.00 6.66 1.35
N ALA A 167 22.43 5.62 1.96
CA ALA A 167 23.13 4.37 2.22
C ALA A 167 23.54 3.65 0.92
N LEU A 168 22.67 3.66 -0.09
CA LEU A 168 22.99 3.10 -1.42
C LEU A 168 24.08 3.91 -2.14
N TYR A 169 24.05 5.24 -2.05
CA TYR A 169 25.14 6.07 -2.58
C TYR A 169 26.46 5.81 -1.84
N ALA A 170 26.43 5.70 -0.51
CA ALA A 170 27.61 5.37 0.29
C ALA A 170 28.18 4.00 -0.09
N LEU A 171 27.32 3.00 -0.30
CA LEU A 171 27.72 1.68 -0.80
C LEU A 171 28.33 1.76 -2.21
N LEU A 172 27.74 2.54 -3.12
CA LEU A 172 28.27 2.74 -4.46
C LEU A 172 29.66 3.39 -4.43
N PHE A 173 29.86 4.39 -3.57
CA PHE A 173 31.16 5.04 -3.36
C PHE A 173 32.21 4.13 -2.74
N PHE A 174 31.78 3.22 -1.86
CA PHE A 174 32.65 2.21 -1.28
C PHE A 174 33.13 1.19 -2.33
N ILE A 175 32.22 0.72 -3.19
CA ILE A 175 32.55 -0.26 -4.25
C ILE A 175 33.35 0.38 -5.38
N MET A 176 33.08 1.64 -5.71
CA MET A 176 33.73 2.37 -6.80
C MET A 176 34.33 3.71 -6.31
N PRO A 177 35.51 3.69 -5.66
CA PRO A 177 36.14 4.90 -5.13
C PRO A 177 36.42 5.98 -6.18
N ASN A 178 36.67 5.58 -7.43
CA ASN A 178 36.87 6.50 -8.55
C ASN A 178 35.62 7.37 -8.82
N LEU A 179 34.40 6.82 -8.61
CA LEU A 179 33.16 7.60 -8.72
C LEU A 179 33.09 8.64 -7.61
N PHE A 180 33.49 8.29 -6.38
CA PHE A 180 33.50 9.22 -5.25
C PHE A 180 34.49 10.37 -5.47
N GLN A 181 35.69 10.09 -5.97
CA GLN A 181 36.66 11.12 -6.33
C GLN A 181 36.11 12.04 -7.42
N GLY A 182 35.50 11.46 -8.47
CA GLY A 182 34.83 12.23 -9.53
C GLY A 182 33.66 13.09 -9.04
N PHE A 183 32.94 12.65 -7.99
CA PHE A 183 31.91 13.44 -7.32
C PHE A 183 32.48 14.65 -6.58
N LEU A 184 33.57 14.45 -5.82
CA LEU A 184 34.21 15.52 -5.04
C LEU A 184 34.93 16.56 -5.91
N THR A 185 35.53 16.12 -7.01
CA THR A 185 36.29 16.99 -7.94
C THR A 185 35.38 17.63 -9.01
N TYR A 186 34.06 17.48 -8.90
CA TYR A 186 33.11 17.85 -9.94
C TYR A 186 33.01 19.38 -10.16
N SER A 187 33.87 19.91 -11.03
CA SER A 187 33.56 21.10 -11.83
C SER A 187 32.53 20.72 -12.89
N VAL A 188 31.41 21.43 -12.96
CA VAL A 188 30.15 21.11 -13.67
C VAL A 188 30.26 20.98 -15.21
N ASP A 189 31.45 21.09 -15.80
CA ASP A 189 31.64 21.33 -17.24
C ASP A 189 31.80 20.11 -18.15
N GLN A 190 31.72 18.86 -17.66
CA GLN A 190 31.82 17.67 -18.52
C GLN A 190 30.50 16.92 -18.66
N GLU A 191 29.86 17.02 -19.84
CA GLU A 191 28.57 16.40 -20.17
C GLU A 191 28.55 14.87 -19.94
N THR A 192 29.65 14.17 -20.19
CA THR A 192 29.76 12.72 -20.01
C THR A 192 29.60 12.31 -18.55
N ASN A 193 30.18 13.06 -17.60
CA ASN A 193 30.04 12.75 -16.18
C ASN A 193 28.60 13.01 -15.70
N LYS A 194 27.92 14.02 -16.25
CA LYS A 194 26.52 14.32 -15.92
C LYS A 194 25.59 13.14 -16.24
N MET A 195 25.75 12.52 -17.41
CA MET A 195 24.91 11.40 -17.84
C MET A 195 25.05 10.17 -16.91
N MET A 196 26.29 9.83 -16.56
CA MET A 196 26.57 8.73 -15.63
C MET A 196 25.91 8.95 -14.26
N TRP A 197 26.02 10.15 -13.69
CA TRP A 197 25.39 10.49 -12.41
C TRP A 197 23.86 10.40 -12.46
N MET A 198 23.26 10.83 -13.57
CA MET A 198 21.81 10.75 -13.76
C MET A 198 21.32 9.29 -13.81
N PHE A 199 22.03 8.41 -14.50
CA PHE A 199 21.69 6.98 -14.54
C PHE A 199 21.90 6.30 -13.19
N ALA A 200 23.04 6.54 -12.54
CA ALA A 200 23.30 6.01 -11.20
C ALA A 200 22.22 6.45 -10.21
N GLY A 201 21.88 7.74 -10.21
CA GLY A 201 20.83 8.27 -9.33
C GLY A 201 19.45 7.70 -9.64
N SER A 202 19.10 7.53 -10.92
CA SER A 202 17.83 6.93 -11.32
C SER A 202 17.71 5.47 -10.85
N ILE A 203 18.80 4.70 -10.95
CA ILE A 203 18.85 3.30 -10.51
C ILE A 203 18.78 3.22 -8.99
N VAL A 204 19.59 3.99 -8.26
CA VAL A 204 19.56 4.05 -6.79
C VAL A 204 18.16 4.38 -6.29
N TYR A 205 17.54 5.37 -6.92
CA TYR A 205 16.19 5.78 -6.57
C TYR A 205 15.14 4.71 -6.87
N ALA A 206 15.23 4.06 -8.03
CA ALA A 206 14.33 2.95 -8.37
C ALA A 206 14.46 1.79 -7.39
N ILE A 207 15.66 1.46 -6.91
CA ILE A 207 15.87 0.43 -5.87
C ILE A 207 15.20 0.87 -4.56
N ALA A 208 15.38 2.13 -4.15
CA ALA A 208 14.74 2.67 -2.95
C ALA A 208 13.21 2.57 -3.03
N LEU A 209 12.61 2.99 -4.16
CA LEU A 209 11.17 2.85 -4.39
C LEU A 209 10.73 1.39 -4.42
N PHE A 210 11.48 0.52 -5.09
CA PHE A 210 11.14 -0.89 -5.20
C PHE A 210 10.94 -1.52 -3.83
N ILE A 211 11.83 -1.18 -2.89
CA ILE A 211 11.84 -1.73 -1.54
C ILE A 211 10.83 -1.01 -0.65
N LEU A 212 10.82 0.31 -0.60
CA LEU A 212 10.10 1.08 0.44
C LEU A 212 8.65 1.38 0.08
N GLU A 213 8.35 1.64 -1.19
CA GLU A 213 7.02 2.08 -1.65
C GLU A 213 5.91 1.08 -1.24
N PRO A 214 6.08 -0.26 -1.37
CA PRO A 214 5.03 -1.18 -0.97
C PRO A 214 4.69 -1.14 0.53
N PHE A 215 5.68 -0.91 1.40
CA PHE A 215 5.44 -0.78 2.84
C PHE A 215 4.74 0.52 3.19
N TYR A 216 5.10 1.62 2.52
CA TYR A 216 4.43 2.91 2.66
C TYR A 216 2.94 2.80 2.31
N VAL A 217 2.64 2.19 1.15
CA VAL A 217 1.26 1.99 0.68
C VAL A 217 0.47 1.07 1.60
N ALA A 218 1.06 -0.05 2.01
CA ALA A 218 0.40 -1.02 2.90
C ALA A 218 0.06 -0.41 4.27
N SER A 219 0.96 0.39 4.84
CA SER A 219 0.76 1.09 6.11
C SER A 219 -0.37 2.12 6.00
N GLY A 220 -0.42 2.88 4.90
CA GLY A 220 -1.50 3.84 4.64
C GLY A 220 -2.85 3.16 4.43
N PHE A 221 -2.85 2.03 3.73
CA PHE A 221 -4.05 1.21 3.50
C PHE A 221 -4.59 0.61 4.80
N MET A 222 -3.73 0.06 5.66
CA MET A 222 -4.18 -0.49 6.94
C MET A 222 -4.69 0.58 7.90
N LEU A 223 -4.11 1.79 7.87
CA LEU A 223 -4.65 2.92 8.61
C LEU A 223 -6.06 3.30 8.12
N TYR A 224 -6.29 3.30 6.80
CA TYR A 224 -7.62 3.50 6.20
C TYR A 224 -8.61 2.42 6.65
N LEU A 225 -8.22 1.14 6.53
CA LEU A 225 -9.08 0.02 6.87
C LEU A 225 -9.46 0.02 8.36
N ASN A 226 -8.49 0.28 9.24
CA ASN A 226 -8.73 0.40 10.69
C ASN A 226 -9.74 1.50 11.01
N ARG A 227 -9.63 2.67 10.34
CA ARG A 227 -10.59 3.76 10.55
C ARG A 227 -11.98 3.42 10.03
N ARG A 228 -12.05 2.68 8.93
CA ARG A 228 -13.31 2.21 8.37
C ARG A 228 -14.02 1.21 9.29
N ILE A 229 -13.27 0.26 9.85
CA ILE A 229 -13.76 -0.69 10.86
C ILE A 229 -14.39 0.06 12.05
N GLN A 230 -13.70 1.09 12.57
CA GLN A 230 -14.17 1.93 13.68
C GLN A 230 -15.48 2.67 13.36
N LEU A 231 -15.60 3.24 12.17
CA LEU A 231 -16.74 4.10 11.80
C LEU A 231 -17.96 3.31 11.36
N GLU A 232 -17.75 2.16 10.71
CA GLU A 232 -18.81 1.32 10.15
C GLU A 232 -19.23 0.23 11.13
N GLY A 233 -18.57 0.10 12.30
CA GLY A 233 -18.92 -0.88 13.34
C GLY A 233 -18.70 -2.32 12.88
N TRP A 234 -17.75 -2.56 11.98
CA TRP A 234 -17.46 -3.92 11.48
C TRP A 234 -16.98 -4.87 12.58
N ASP A 235 -16.36 -4.32 13.63
CA ASP A 235 -16.00 -5.07 14.83
C ASP A 235 -17.25 -5.54 15.60
N ILE A 236 -18.20 -4.64 15.82
CA ILE A 236 -19.47 -4.92 16.50
C ILE A 236 -20.28 -5.96 15.71
N GLU A 237 -20.38 -5.81 14.38
CA GLU A 237 -21.12 -6.75 13.53
C GLU A 237 -20.58 -8.19 13.68
N LEU A 238 -19.26 -8.35 13.68
CA LEU A 238 -18.64 -9.66 13.86
C LEU A 238 -18.87 -10.25 15.25
N ASP A 239 -18.79 -9.42 16.28
CA ASP A 239 -19.00 -9.91 17.65
C ASP A 239 -20.46 -10.34 17.85
N PHE A 240 -21.43 -9.64 17.25
CA PHE A 240 -22.82 -10.11 17.17
C PHE A 240 -22.96 -11.41 16.40
N LYS A 241 -22.31 -11.57 15.24
CA LYS A 241 -22.33 -12.83 14.48
C LYS A 241 -21.77 -14.01 15.27
N LYS A 242 -20.65 -13.82 15.98
CA LYS A 242 -20.07 -14.84 16.87
C LYS A 242 -21.00 -15.17 18.04
N LEU A 243 -21.66 -14.17 18.62
CA LEU A 243 -22.64 -14.37 19.69
C LEU A 243 -23.83 -15.20 19.18
N ALA A 244 -24.38 -14.84 18.02
CA ALA A 244 -25.50 -15.56 17.40
C ALA A 244 -25.13 -17.02 17.08
N GLN A 245 -23.94 -17.27 16.53
CA GLN A 245 -23.45 -18.64 16.29
C GLN A 245 -23.31 -19.45 17.59
N ARG A 246 -22.79 -18.84 18.66
CA ARG A 246 -22.68 -19.51 19.97
C ARG A 246 -24.05 -19.85 20.54
N LEU A 247 -25.03 -18.96 20.40
CA LEU A 247 -26.40 -19.20 20.84
C LEU A 247 -27.06 -20.33 20.05
N ASN A 248 -26.92 -20.35 18.72
CA ASN A 248 -27.46 -21.41 17.86
C ASN A 248 -26.81 -22.77 18.19
N ASN A 249 -25.48 -22.81 18.34
CA ASN A 249 -24.80 -24.05 18.71
C ASN A 249 -25.22 -24.54 20.11
N ALA A 250 -25.45 -23.62 21.06
CA ALA A 250 -25.94 -23.97 22.39
C ALA A 250 -27.39 -24.48 22.37
N SER A 251 -28.27 -23.90 21.54
CA SER A 251 -29.64 -24.40 21.36
C SER A 251 -29.68 -25.77 20.69
N ASP A 252 -28.83 -26.01 19.70
CA ASP A 252 -28.75 -27.30 18.99
C ASP A 252 -28.28 -28.42 19.93
N LEU A 253 -27.27 -28.13 20.77
CA LEU A 253 -26.82 -29.05 21.83
C LEU A 253 -27.92 -29.36 22.85
N HIS A 254 -28.73 -28.35 23.22
CA HIS A 254 -29.82 -28.53 24.18
C HIS A 254 -30.99 -29.33 23.59
N SER A 255 -31.26 -29.17 22.29
CA SER A 255 -32.27 -29.93 21.55
C SER A 255 -31.88 -31.40 21.39
N GLN A 256 -30.63 -31.68 21.00
CA GLN A 256 -30.09 -33.04 20.90
C GLN A 256 -30.10 -33.79 22.25
N LYS A 257 -29.76 -33.10 23.35
CA LYS A 257 -29.79 -33.70 24.69
C LYS A 257 -31.21 -34.11 25.11
N ASN A 258 -32.21 -33.31 24.77
CA ASN A 258 -33.61 -33.61 25.09
C ASN A 258 -34.17 -34.77 24.25
N ILE A 259 -33.74 -34.91 22.99
CA ILE A 259 -34.12 -36.05 22.13
C ILE A 259 -33.56 -37.36 22.70
N ASN A 260 -32.26 -37.39 23.02
CA ASN A 260 -31.63 -38.59 23.61
C ASN A 260 -32.27 -39.02 24.94
N LEU A 261 -32.65 -38.06 25.79
CA LEU A 261 -33.36 -38.36 27.04
C LEU A 261 -34.76 -38.95 26.78
N SER A 262 -35.45 -38.49 25.73
CA SER A 262 -36.78 -39.02 25.37
C SER A 262 -36.74 -40.42 24.74
N GLU A 263 -35.64 -40.76 24.06
CA GLU A 263 -35.40 -42.11 23.53
C GLU A 263 -35.02 -43.09 24.64
N LEU A 264 -34.18 -42.67 25.59
CA LEU A 264 -33.82 -43.50 26.76
C LEU A 264 -35.03 -43.82 27.65
N VAL A 265 -35.98 -42.90 27.79
CA VAL A 265 -37.22 -43.13 28.56
C VAL A 265 -38.21 -44.06 27.82
N LYS A 266 -38.10 -44.21 26.50
CA LYS A 266 -38.94 -45.14 25.71
C LYS A 266 -38.43 -46.58 25.69
N ASP A 267 -37.13 -46.80 25.90
CA ASP A 267 -36.54 -48.15 25.96
C ASP A 267 -36.68 -48.81 27.35
N GLU A 268 -37.05 -48.05 28.39
CA GLU A 268 -37.29 -48.57 29.76
C GLU A 268 -38.76 -48.89 30.07
N SER A 269 -39.68 -48.73 29.10
CA SER A 269 -41.12 -49.03 29.24
C SER A 269 -41.56 -50.22 28.38
#